data_AF-A0A7K0VQ43-F1
#
_entry.id   AF-A0A7K0VQ43-F1
#
_cell.length_a   1.000
_cell.length_b   1.000
_cell.length_c   1.000
_cell.angle_alpha   90.00
_cell.angle_beta   90.00
_cell.angle_gamma   90.00
#
_symmetry.space_group_name_H-M   'P 1'
#
loop_
_entity.id
_entity.type
_entity.pdbx_description
1 polymer ?
#
loop_
_entity_poly.entity_id
_entity_poly.type
_entity_poly.pdbx_seq_one_letter_code
_entity_poly.pdbx_strand_id
1 'polypeptide(L)'
;MGPGVEIIGTRITVRLHEPGGGFRDVVGTLETLTSVRKTDGSLAHFSHDQIAIWREIKPVPDRAGHGAPLSIRIQEIEIAANATWPAKEELRIGGWLLRASGPFTMRANSVLPLGEVPYGNPGMELEKAINTVVRFYRERKIVPVFHIPLPSYEELDRELSERGWEEKVLANVMVADISEKYPEISDEIIWETSDTPSNEWLEVQHDEPIAQIMGSYPAIYVGGR
;
A
#
# COMPACT_ATOMS: atom_id res chain seq x y z
N MET A 1 -38.35 -15.02 -6.83
CA MET A 1 -38.61 -13.93 -5.86
C MET A 1 -37.48 -12.94 -5.96
N GLY A 2 -37.78 -11.65 -6.11
CA GLY A 2 -36.79 -10.59 -6.22
C GLY A 2 -36.33 -10.05 -4.86
N PRO A 3 -35.45 -9.04 -4.84
CA PRO A 3 -35.06 -8.32 -3.63
C PRO A 3 -36.29 -7.61 -3.03
N GLY A 4 -36.37 -7.55 -1.69
CA GLY A 4 -37.40 -6.80 -0.98
C GLY A 4 -37.00 -5.33 -0.77
N VAL A 5 -37.95 -4.51 -0.28
CA VAL A 5 -37.76 -3.07 -0.06
C VAL A 5 -36.77 -2.81 1.08
N GLU A 6 -36.68 -3.75 2.02
CA GLU A 6 -35.84 -3.68 3.22
C GLU A 6 -34.32 -3.66 2.93
N ILE A 7 -33.90 -4.07 1.74
CA ILE A 7 -32.49 -4.11 1.35
C ILE A 7 -32.10 -3.03 0.33
N ILE A 8 -32.98 -2.06 0.04
CA ILE A 8 -32.61 -0.88 -0.75
C ILE A 8 -31.47 -0.14 -0.03
N GLY A 9 -30.45 0.28 -0.79
CA GLY A 9 -29.23 0.89 -0.29
C GLY A 9 -28.12 -0.10 0.06
N THR A 10 -28.40 -1.42 0.07
CA THR A 10 -27.36 -2.44 0.28
C THR A 10 -26.69 -2.85 -1.03
N ARG A 11 -25.48 -3.40 -0.94
CA ARG A 11 -24.78 -3.97 -2.09
C ARG A 11 -25.33 -5.36 -2.37
N ILE A 12 -25.68 -5.64 -3.62
CA ILE A 12 -26.21 -6.93 -4.05
C ILE A 12 -25.48 -7.45 -5.29
N THR A 13 -25.59 -8.75 -5.52
CA THR A 13 -25.38 -9.36 -6.83
C THR A 13 -26.71 -9.91 -7.33
N VAL A 14 -27.05 -9.61 -8.57
CA VAL A 14 -28.25 -10.13 -9.24
C VAL A 14 -27.86 -10.75 -10.57
N ARG A 15 -28.26 -12.01 -10.74
CA ARG A 15 -28.15 -12.75 -12.00
C ARG A 15 -29.47 -12.64 -12.74
N LEU A 16 -29.39 -12.19 -13.99
CA LEU A 16 -30.52 -11.91 -14.85
C LEU A 16 -30.53 -12.84 -16.06
N HIS A 17 -31.70 -13.32 -16.45
CA HIS A 17 -31.93 -14.00 -17.72
C HIS A 17 -31.77 -13.02 -18.89
N GLU A 18 -31.05 -13.42 -19.93
CA GLU A 18 -30.91 -12.66 -21.16
C GLU A 18 -31.97 -13.09 -22.21
N PRO A 19 -32.53 -12.16 -23.01
CA PRO A 19 -33.53 -12.48 -24.03
C PRO A 19 -33.06 -13.49 -25.09
N GLY A 20 -31.74 -13.52 -25.37
CA GLY A 20 -31.11 -14.44 -26.32
C GLY A 20 -30.73 -15.80 -25.74
N GLY A 21 -31.12 -16.08 -24.49
CA GLY A 21 -30.64 -17.22 -23.73
C GLY A 21 -29.34 -16.91 -22.99
N GLY A 22 -29.13 -17.59 -21.85
CA GLY A 22 -28.01 -17.35 -20.95
C GLY A 22 -28.33 -16.40 -19.81
N PHE A 23 -27.27 -15.94 -19.14
CA PHE A 23 -27.34 -15.14 -17.93
C PHE A 23 -26.33 -14.01 -17.96
N ARG A 24 -26.65 -12.88 -17.34
CA ARG A 24 -25.69 -11.83 -16.97
C ARG A 24 -25.72 -11.56 -15.47
N ASP A 25 -24.57 -11.21 -14.91
CA ASP A 25 -24.45 -10.81 -13.51
C ASP A 25 -24.29 -9.29 -13.41
N VAL A 26 -25.01 -8.69 -12.47
CA VAL A 26 -24.92 -7.27 -12.13
C VAL A 26 -24.59 -7.15 -10.65
N VAL A 27 -23.55 -6.40 -10.33
CA VAL A 27 -23.11 -6.13 -8.96
C VAL A 27 -23.13 -4.64 -8.71
N GLY A 28 -23.69 -4.23 -7.57
CA GLY A 28 -23.78 -2.82 -7.20
C GLY A 28 -24.72 -2.57 -6.04
N THR A 29 -25.05 -1.32 -5.78
CA THR A 29 -26.00 -0.93 -4.73
C THR A 29 -27.43 -0.98 -5.28
N LEU A 30 -28.33 -1.70 -4.61
CA LEU A 30 -29.75 -1.74 -4.96
C LEU A 30 -30.36 -0.35 -4.73
N GLU A 31 -30.72 0.35 -5.80
CA GLU A 31 -31.25 1.71 -5.72
C GLU A 31 -32.79 1.72 -5.71
N THR A 32 -33.39 0.79 -6.46
CA THR A 32 -34.83 0.48 -6.41
C THR A 32 -34.98 -1.03 -6.53
N LEU A 33 -36.19 -1.57 -6.31
CA LEU A 33 -36.47 -3.01 -6.50
C LEU A 33 -36.13 -3.55 -7.91
N THR A 34 -35.89 -2.65 -8.86
CA THR A 34 -35.67 -2.94 -10.28
C THR A 34 -34.42 -2.24 -10.85
N SER A 35 -33.56 -1.69 -9.98
CA SER A 35 -32.34 -1.02 -10.44
C SER A 35 -31.17 -1.18 -9.48
N VAL A 36 -30.00 -1.45 -10.04
CA VAL A 36 -28.73 -1.55 -9.32
C VAL A 36 -27.74 -0.53 -9.88
N ARG A 37 -27.20 0.32 -9.01
CA ARG A 37 -26.13 1.26 -9.32
C ARG A 37 -24.78 0.57 -9.21
N LYS A 38 -24.08 0.43 -10.33
CA LYS A 38 -22.77 -0.22 -10.41
C LYS A 38 -21.66 0.65 -9.80
N THR A 39 -20.49 0.04 -9.57
CA THR A 39 -19.30 0.74 -9.04
C THR A 39 -18.83 1.88 -9.95
N ASP A 40 -18.99 1.74 -11.27
CA ASP A 40 -18.64 2.78 -12.26
C ASP A 40 -19.66 3.95 -12.32
N GLY A 41 -20.67 3.93 -11.45
CA GLY A 41 -21.73 4.94 -11.39
C GLY A 41 -22.89 4.71 -12.36
N SER A 42 -22.79 3.75 -13.28
CA SER A 42 -23.88 3.45 -14.22
C SER A 42 -25.04 2.72 -13.53
N LEU A 43 -26.26 2.98 -14.00
CA LEU A 43 -27.47 2.37 -13.48
C LEU A 43 -27.92 1.21 -14.39
N ALA A 44 -28.04 0.02 -13.82
CA ALA A 44 -28.56 -1.15 -14.51
C ALA A 44 -30.01 -1.39 -14.09
N HIS A 45 -30.93 -1.41 -15.06
CA HIS A 45 -32.34 -1.73 -14.85
C HIS A 45 -32.64 -3.20 -15.18
N PHE A 46 -33.62 -3.76 -14.48
CA PHE A 46 -34.15 -5.11 -14.72
C PHE A 46 -35.58 -5.23 -14.20
N SER A 47 -36.32 -6.21 -14.70
CA SER A 47 -37.64 -6.58 -14.19
C SER A 47 -37.57 -7.83 -13.31
N HIS A 48 -38.58 -8.05 -12.46
CA HIS A 48 -38.57 -9.14 -11.49
C HIS A 48 -38.57 -10.54 -12.13
N ASP A 49 -39.17 -10.68 -13.30
CA ASP A 49 -39.21 -11.88 -14.12
C ASP A 49 -37.85 -12.22 -14.75
N GLN A 50 -36.96 -11.24 -14.90
CA GLN A 50 -35.59 -11.49 -15.36
C GLN A 50 -34.71 -12.10 -14.27
N ILE A 51 -35.09 -12.04 -12.99
CA ILE A 51 -34.22 -12.45 -11.88
C ILE A 51 -34.15 -13.97 -11.79
N ALA A 52 -32.98 -14.52 -12.10
CA ALA A 52 -32.69 -15.93 -11.89
C ALA A 52 -32.30 -16.23 -10.43
N ILE A 53 -31.36 -15.44 -9.91
CA ILE A 53 -30.92 -15.50 -8.51
C ILE A 53 -30.41 -14.13 -8.10
N TRP A 54 -30.58 -13.78 -6.84
CA TRP A 54 -29.95 -12.60 -6.26
C TRP A 54 -29.42 -12.94 -4.87
N ARG A 55 -28.42 -12.17 -4.41
CA ARG A 55 -27.86 -12.27 -3.06
C ARG A 55 -27.50 -10.88 -2.55
N GLU A 56 -27.86 -10.60 -1.31
CA GLU A 56 -27.28 -9.49 -0.56
C GLU A 56 -25.80 -9.78 -0.30
N ILE A 57 -24.94 -8.82 -0.61
CA ILE A 57 -23.52 -8.86 -0.28
C ILE A 57 -23.36 -8.20 1.07
N LYS A 58 -23.37 -9.02 2.12
CA LYS A 58 -23.04 -8.56 3.47
C LYS A 58 -21.59 -8.11 3.49
N PRO A 59 -21.29 -6.87 3.88
CA PRO A 59 -19.91 -6.42 4.04
C PRO A 59 -19.23 -7.36 5.03
N VAL A 60 -18.20 -8.06 4.58
CA VAL A 60 -17.26 -8.72 5.49
C VAL A 60 -16.32 -7.61 5.97
N PRO A 61 -15.97 -7.55 7.26
CA PRO A 61 -14.97 -6.60 7.72
C PRO A 61 -13.71 -6.71 6.87
N ASP A 62 -13.20 -5.58 6.40
CA ASP A 62 -11.92 -5.51 5.72
C ASP A 62 -10.83 -5.81 6.76
N ARG A 63 -10.47 -7.09 6.87
CA ARG A 63 -9.37 -7.52 7.73
C ARG A 63 -8.04 -7.18 7.10
N ALA A 64 -7.07 -6.79 7.92
CA ALA A 64 -5.69 -6.61 7.51
C ALA A 64 -5.17 -7.87 6.81
N GLY A 65 -4.52 -7.69 5.66
CA GLY A 65 -4.05 -8.80 4.82
C GLY A 65 -5.13 -9.46 3.95
N HIS A 66 -6.38 -8.99 3.99
CA HIS A 66 -7.47 -9.47 3.12
C HIS A 66 -8.09 -8.33 2.28
N GLY A 67 -8.70 -8.68 1.15
CA GLY A 67 -9.37 -7.74 0.24
C GLY A 67 -8.45 -7.01 -0.75
N ALA A 68 -9.03 -6.54 -1.87
CA ALA A 68 -8.38 -6.00 -3.08
C ALA A 68 -7.30 -6.94 -3.71
N PRO A 69 -6.88 -6.73 -4.97
CA PRO A 69 -5.67 -7.37 -5.47
C PRO A 69 -4.49 -7.04 -4.54
N LEU A 70 -3.71 -8.05 -4.18
CA LEU A 70 -2.57 -7.94 -3.25
C LEU A 70 -1.61 -6.80 -3.63
N SER A 71 -1.37 -6.59 -4.93
CA SER A 71 -0.48 -5.55 -5.45
C SER A 71 -0.96 -4.13 -5.15
N ILE A 72 -2.27 -3.86 -5.22
CA ILE A 72 -2.85 -2.55 -4.91
C ILE A 72 -2.65 -2.24 -3.42
N ARG A 73 -2.88 -3.23 -2.55
CA ARG A 73 -2.66 -3.08 -1.10
C ARG A 73 -1.20 -2.82 -0.76
N ILE A 74 -0.27 -3.54 -1.38
CA ILE A 74 1.17 -3.33 -1.19
C ILE A 74 1.52 -1.88 -1.56
N GLN A 75 1.04 -1.39 -2.70
CA GLN A 75 1.31 -0.03 -3.14
C GLN A 75 0.72 1.02 -2.20
N GLU A 76 -0.52 0.84 -1.72
CA GLU A 76 -1.14 1.71 -0.71
C GLU A 76 -0.32 1.76 0.59
N ILE A 77 0.15 0.60 1.06
CA ILE A 77 0.98 0.49 2.27
C ILE A 77 2.32 1.20 2.06
N GLU A 78 2.99 1.02 0.92
CA GLU A 78 4.26 1.70 0.62
C GLU A 78 4.10 3.23 0.54
N ILE A 79 3.00 3.71 -0.05
CA ILE A 79 2.68 5.14 -0.08
C ILE A 79 2.48 5.67 1.33
N ALA A 80 1.69 4.97 2.15
CA ALA A 80 1.46 5.36 3.54
C ALA A 80 2.77 5.35 4.36
N ALA A 81 3.57 4.29 4.24
CA ALA A 81 4.85 4.15 4.92
C ALA A 81 5.89 5.19 4.48
N ASN A 82 5.85 5.66 3.22
CA ASN A 82 6.67 6.78 2.79
C ASN A 82 6.22 8.09 3.45
N ALA A 83 4.91 8.31 3.55
CA ALA A 83 4.33 9.54 4.10
C ALA A 83 4.58 9.72 5.61
N THR A 84 4.82 8.64 6.37
CA THR A 84 5.12 8.74 7.81
C THR A 84 6.55 9.19 8.10
N TRP A 85 7.45 9.04 7.13
CA TRP A 85 8.86 9.39 7.29
C TRP A 85 9.47 9.67 5.90
N PRO A 86 9.18 10.86 5.36
CA PRO A 86 9.63 11.26 4.03
C PRO A 86 11.15 11.48 3.99
N ALA A 87 11.72 11.40 2.79
CA ALA A 87 13.12 11.74 2.60
C ALA A 87 13.35 13.26 2.56
N LYS A 88 14.58 13.70 2.83
CA LYS A 88 14.94 15.14 2.74
C LYS A 88 14.80 15.68 1.32
N GLU A 89 15.08 14.84 0.33
CA GLU A 89 14.91 15.11 -1.08
C GLU A 89 14.16 13.97 -1.75
N GLU A 90 13.16 14.30 -2.56
CA GLU A 90 12.40 13.35 -3.36
C GLU A 90 12.37 13.82 -4.82
N LEU A 91 12.59 12.89 -5.75
CA LEU A 91 12.47 13.13 -7.19
C LEU A 91 11.63 12.03 -7.82
N ARG A 92 10.61 12.41 -8.59
CA ARG A 92 9.79 11.45 -9.34
C ARG A 92 10.25 11.34 -10.79
N ILE A 93 10.51 10.12 -11.26
CA ILE A 93 10.72 9.81 -12.69
C ILE A 93 9.70 8.75 -13.11
N GLY A 94 8.70 9.15 -13.90
CA GLY A 94 7.54 8.30 -14.19
C GLY A 94 6.90 7.76 -12.90
N GLY A 95 6.75 6.45 -12.82
CA GLY A 95 6.24 5.73 -11.66
C GLY A 95 7.25 5.52 -10.53
N TRP A 96 8.53 5.91 -10.69
CA TRP A 96 9.54 5.73 -9.65
C TRP A 96 9.70 6.98 -8.78
N LEU A 97 9.79 6.78 -7.47
CA LEU A 97 10.14 7.79 -6.48
C LEU A 97 11.58 7.56 -5.99
N LEU A 98 12.48 8.48 -6.31
CA LEU A 98 13.85 8.49 -5.83
C LEU A 98 13.90 9.29 -4.53
N ARG A 99 14.41 8.68 -3.47
CA ARG A 99 14.48 9.26 -2.12
C ARG A 99 15.93 9.43 -1.69
N ALA A 100 16.31 10.58 -1.12
CA ALA A 100 17.63 10.83 -0.58
C ALA A 100 17.59 11.68 0.72
N SER A 101 18.26 11.21 1.78
CA SER A 101 18.32 11.86 3.10
C SER A 101 19.73 12.08 3.65
N GLY A 102 20.77 11.80 2.85
CA GLY A 102 22.18 11.95 3.23
C GLY A 102 22.84 10.59 3.49
N PRO A 103 23.93 10.50 4.28
CA PRO A 103 24.73 9.28 4.40
C PRO A 103 24.02 8.14 5.16
N PHE A 104 22.92 8.43 5.85
CA PHE A 104 22.27 7.47 6.73
C PHE A 104 20.89 7.05 6.23
N THR A 105 20.55 5.79 6.56
CA THR A 105 19.31 5.05 6.27
C THR A 105 19.20 4.49 4.85
N MET A 106 18.80 3.21 4.72
CA MET A 106 18.55 2.58 3.41
C MET A 106 17.20 2.99 2.84
N ARG A 107 16.12 2.88 3.63
CA ARG A 107 14.76 3.20 3.18
C ARG A 107 14.65 4.62 2.64
N ALA A 108 15.17 5.62 3.35
CA ALA A 108 15.14 7.01 2.88
C ALA A 108 16.19 7.35 1.81
N ASN A 109 17.05 6.38 1.43
CA ASN A 109 18.02 6.47 0.34
C ASN A 109 17.81 5.34 -0.67
N SER A 110 16.62 5.26 -1.26
CA SER A 110 16.28 4.21 -2.22
C SER A 110 15.26 4.66 -3.26
N VAL A 111 15.30 4.01 -4.42
CA VAL A 111 14.24 4.07 -5.42
C VAL A 111 13.07 3.23 -4.95
N LEU A 112 11.87 3.80 -4.96
CA LEU A 112 10.62 3.10 -4.69
C LEU A 112 9.75 3.10 -5.95
N PRO A 113 9.55 1.96 -6.63
CA PRO A 113 8.61 1.86 -7.74
C PRO A 113 7.17 1.90 -7.22
N LEU A 114 6.39 2.84 -7.77
CA LEU A 114 4.98 3.08 -7.45
C LEU A 114 4.14 3.15 -8.74
N GLY A 115 4.68 2.70 -9.87
CA GLY A 115 4.02 2.75 -11.17
C GLY A 115 3.36 1.43 -11.54
N GLU A 116 3.01 1.30 -12.81
CA GLU A 116 2.45 0.06 -13.35
C GLU A 116 3.48 -1.08 -13.29
N VAL A 117 3.04 -2.24 -12.82
CA VAL A 117 3.79 -3.51 -12.89
C VAL A 117 4.06 -3.89 -14.36
N PRO A 118 5.16 -4.59 -14.67
CA PRO A 118 6.06 -5.27 -13.74
C PRO A 118 7.33 -4.46 -13.35
N TYR A 119 7.58 -3.30 -13.99
CA TYR A 119 8.79 -2.50 -13.78
C TYR A 119 8.58 -1.15 -13.07
N GLY A 120 7.33 -0.75 -12.81
CA GLY A 120 7.01 0.54 -12.20
C GLY A 120 7.09 1.74 -13.16
N ASN A 121 6.83 1.52 -14.47
CA ASN A 121 6.82 2.49 -15.58
C ASN A 121 7.65 3.78 -15.34
N PRO A 122 8.99 3.76 -15.47
CA PRO A 122 9.84 4.92 -15.21
C PRO A 122 9.69 6.05 -16.26
N GLY A 123 8.81 5.91 -17.25
CA GLY A 123 8.59 6.90 -18.31
C GLY A 123 9.71 6.93 -19.36
N MET A 124 10.62 5.96 -19.35
CA MET A 124 11.69 5.77 -20.33
C MET A 124 12.16 4.31 -20.33
N GLU A 125 13.04 3.95 -21.28
CA GLU A 125 13.67 2.63 -21.31
C GLU A 125 14.37 2.28 -19.99
N LEU A 126 14.21 1.04 -19.53
CA LEU A 126 14.64 0.58 -18.20
C LEU A 126 16.12 0.86 -17.96
N GLU A 127 16.98 0.56 -18.92
CA GLU A 127 18.43 0.81 -18.84
C GLU A 127 18.74 2.30 -18.65
N LYS A 128 18.01 3.17 -19.34
CA LYS A 128 18.16 4.63 -19.20
C LYS A 128 17.66 5.12 -17.84
N ALA A 129 16.59 4.52 -17.32
CA ALA A 129 16.07 4.81 -15.98
C ALA A 129 17.09 4.42 -14.90
N ILE A 130 17.65 3.21 -14.96
CA ILE A 130 18.68 2.72 -14.04
C ILE A 130 19.92 3.64 -14.07
N ASN A 131 20.39 4.02 -15.25
CA ASN A 131 21.52 4.96 -15.36
C ASN A 131 21.21 6.35 -14.76
N THR A 132 19.96 6.80 -14.86
CA THR A 132 19.49 8.04 -14.22
C THR A 132 19.49 7.92 -12.69
N VAL A 133 19.03 6.80 -12.15
CA VAL A 133 19.09 6.47 -10.71
C VAL A 133 20.54 6.48 -10.23
N VAL A 134 21.43 5.77 -10.93
CA VAL A 134 22.85 5.68 -10.55
C VAL A 134 23.49 7.07 -10.50
N ARG A 135 23.23 7.92 -11.49
CA ARG A 135 23.71 9.31 -11.50
C ARG A 135 23.18 10.12 -10.32
N PHE A 136 21.86 10.08 -10.09
CA PHE A 136 21.20 10.81 -9.01
C PHE A 136 21.85 10.53 -7.64
N TYR A 137 22.07 9.25 -7.32
CA TYR A 137 22.68 8.87 -6.04
C TYR A 137 24.18 9.16 -5.97
N ARG A 138 24.93 8.94 -7.05
CA ARG A 138 26.38 9.22 -7.08
C ARG A 138 26.72 10.70 -6.92
N GLU A 139 25.94 11.61 -7.52
CA GLU A 139 26.09 13.06 -7.33
C GLU A 139 25.94 13.46 -5.85
N ARG A 140 25.18 12.68 -5.08
CA ARG A 140 24.93 12.87 -3.63
C ARG A 140 25.87 12.04 -2.76
N LYS A 141 26.83 11.32 -3.34
CA LYS A 141 27.74 10.38 -2.65
C LYS A 141 27.00 9.28 -1.88
N ILE A 142 25.85 8.86 -2.38
CA ILE A 142 25.03 7.78 -1.82
C ILE A 142 25.18 6.55 -2.71
N VAL A 143 25.24 5.37 -2.11
CA VAL A 143 25.20 4.11 -2.87
C VAL A 143 23.79 3.92 -3.39
N PRO A 144 23.57 3.80 -4.72
CA PRO A 144 22.24 3.55 -5.27
C PRO A 144 21.64 2.26 -4.70
N VAL A 145 20.37 2.30 -4.30
CA VAL A 145 19.62 1.15 -3.79
C VAL A 145 18.22 1.20 -4.38
N PHE A 146 17.68 0.04 -4.75
CA PHE A 146 16.27 -0.13 -5.07
C PHE A 146 15.56 -0.77 -3.86
N HIS A 147 14.45 -0.17 -3.44
CA HIS A 147 13.48 -0.80 -2.56
C HIS A 147 12.43 -1.43 -3.49
N ILE A 148 12.38 -2.76 -3.55
CA ILE A 148 11.44 -3.51 -4.38
C ILE A 148 10.29 -4.07 -3.51
N PRO A 149 9.06 -3.54 -3.62
CA PRO A 149 7.89 -4.13 -2.99
C PRO A 149 7.52 -5.46 -3.65
N LEU A 150 7.95 -6.57 -3.05
CA LEU A 150 7.61 -7.92 -3.53
C LEU A 150 6.20 -8.34 -3.05
N PRO A 151 5.48 -9.16 -3.84
CA PRO A 151 5.88 -9.71 -5.15
C PRO A 151 5.55 -8.79 -6.34
N SER A 152 5.07 -7.56 -6.12
CA SER A 152 4.55 -6.69 -7.19
C SER A 152 5.55 -6.36 -8.30
N TYR A 153 6.84 -6.31 -7.99
CA TYR A 153 7.90 -5.95 -8.94
C TYR A 153 9.01 -7.02 -9.01
N GLU A 154 8.63 -8.30 -8.94
CA GLU A 154 9.58 -9.42 -9.02
C GLU A 154 10.38 -9.43 -10.33
N GLU A 155 9.78 -9.03 -11.46
CA GLU A 155 10.53 -8.93 -12.71
C GLU A 155 11.57 -7.81 -12.68
N LEU A 156 11.29 -6.68 -12.03
CA LEU A 156 12.28 -5.62 -11.85
C LEU A 156 13.45 -6.11 -11.00
N ASP A 157 13.17 -6.87 -9.94
CA ASP A 157 14.19 -7.48 -9.07
C ASP A 157 15.12 -8.43 -9.85
N ARG A 158 14.52 -9.30 -10.67
CA ARG A 158 15.23 -10.23 -11.55
C ARG A 158 16.12 -9.48 -12.55
N GLU A 159 15.56 -8.47 -13.21
CA GLU A 159 16.26 -7.62 -14.17
C GLU A 159 17.44 -6.86 -13.54
N LEU A 160 17.30 -6.39 -12.29
CA LEU A 160 18.38 -5.75 -11.56
C LEU A 160 19.47 -6.78 -11.21
N SER A 161 19.07 -7.95 -10.73
CA SER A 161 19.99 -9.06 -10.40
C SER A 161 20.81 -9.52 -11.61
N GLU A 162 20.19 -9.66 -12.79
CA GLU A 162 20.87 -9.98 -14.06
C GLU A 162 21.89 -8.91 -14.49
N ARG A 163 21.69 -7.65 -14.07
CA ARG A 163 22.62 -6.53 -14.26
C ARG A 163 23.69 -6.43 -13.17
N GLY A 164 23.76 -7.38 -12.24
CA GLY A 164 24.76 -7.43 -11.17
C GLY A 164 24.44 -6.58 -9.95
N TRP A 165 23.18 -6.19 -9.75
CA TRP A 165 22.75 -5.64 -8.46
C TRP A 165 22.60 -6.79 -7.45
N GLU A 166 22.93 -6.51 -6.20
CA GLU A 166 22.89 -7.51 -5.12
C GLU A 166 21.82 -7.15 -4.08
N GLU A 167 21.16 -8.18 -3.54
CA GLU A 167 20.26 -8.01 -2.40
C GLU A 167 21.06 -7.52 -1.19
N LYS A 168 20.65 -6.38 -0.63
CA LYS A 168 21.30 -5.80 0.53
C LYS A 168 20.63 -6.18 1.84
N VAL A 169 19.30 -6.20 1.84
CA VAL A 169 18.48 -6.49 3.02
C VAL A 169 17.11 -6.96 2.55
N LEU A 170 16.61 -8.02 3.18
CA LEU A 170 15.23 -8.45 3.06
C LEU A 170 14.44 -7.96 4.26
N ALA A 171 13.29 -7.33 4.00
CA ALA A 171 12.38 -6.85 5.04
C ALA A 171 10.99 -7.44 4.83
N ASN A 172 10.37 -7.89 5.92
CA ASN A 172 8.98 -8.33 5.90
C ASN A 172 8.06 -7.17 6.29
N VAL A 173 7.02 -6.94 5.50
CA VAL A 173 5.93 -6.04 5.87
C VAL A 173 4.82 -6.87 6.51
N MET A 174 4.56 -6.61 7.78
CA MET A 174 3.51 -7.29 8.54
C MET A 174 2.33 -6.33 8.73
N VAL A 175 1.12 -6.83 8.53
CA VAL A 175 -0.12 -6.06 8.71
C VAL A 175 -0.98 -6.74 9.77
N ALA A 176 -1.64 -5.93 10.60
CA ALA A 176 -2.56 -6.39 11.63
C ALA A 176 -3.77 -5.45 11.68
N ASP A 177 -4.92 -6.00 12.08
CA ASP A 177 -6.09 -5.19 12.39
C ASP A 177 -5.80 -4.32 13.61
N ILE A 178 -6.27 -3.07 13.59
CA ILE A 178 -6.24 -2.21 14.78
C ILE A 178 -7.23 -2.81 15.78
N SER A 179 -6.74 -3.44 16.84
CA SER A 179 -7.58 -3.98 17.91
C SER A 179 -7.83 -2.93 18.99
N GLU A 180 -9.05 -2.91 19.54
CA GLU A 180 -9.34 -2.14 20.76
C GLU A 180 -8.70 -2.76 22.00
N LYS A 181 -8.28 -4.03 21.91
CA LYS A 181 -7.59 -4.75 22.97
C LYS A 181 -6.10 -4.71 22.71
N TYR A 182 -5.39 -3.93 23.52
CA TYR A 182 -3.94 -3.93 23.59
C TYR A 182 -3.46 -5.22 24.28
N PRO A 183 -2.29 -5.76 23.91
CA PRO A 183 -1.67 -6.81 24.72
C PRO A 183 -1.51 -6.33 26.16
N GLU A 184 -1.67 -7.22 27.14
CA GLU A 184 -1.35 -6.89 28.54
C GLU A 184 0.13 -6.49 28.60
N ILE A 185 0.38 -5.22 28.89
CA ILE A 185 1.72 -4.69 29.07
C ILE A 185 2.08 -4.90 30.53
N SER A 186 3.31 -5.34 30.82
CA SER A 186 3.77 -5.54 32.20
C SER A 186 3.68 -4.23 33.00
N ASP A 187 3.04 -4.29 34.17
CA ASP A 187 3.00 -3.18 35.14
C ASP A 187 4.38 -2.90 35.77
N GLU A 188 5.38 -3.75 35.51
CA GLU A 188 6.75 -3.60 36.01
C GLU A 188 7.57 -2.56 35.23
N ILE A 189 7.15 -2.20 34.01
CA ILE A 189 7.84 -1.21 33.17
C ILE A 189 7.12 0.13 33.27
N ILE A 190 7.87 1.18 33.60
CA ILE A 190 7.35 2.55 33.56
C ILE A 190 7.56 3.08 32.15
N TRP A 191 6.46 3.29 31.43
CA TRP A 191 6.48 3.82 30.06
C TRP A 191 6.49 5.34 30.05
N GLU A 192 7.41 5.91 29.28
CA GLU A 192 7.52 7.34 29.03
C GLU A 192 7.35 7.60 27.54
N THR A 193 6.62 8.67 27.21
CA THR A 193 6.42 9.12 25.84
C THR A 193 7.00 10.52 25.64
N SER A 194 7.64 10.76 24.51
CA SER A 194 8.23 12.06 24.13
C SER A 194 7.94 12.39 22.67
N ASP A 195 7.90 13.67 22.33
CA ASP A 195 7.82 14.17 20.94
C ASP A 195 9.19 14.24 20.24
N THR A 196 10.26 14.05 21.01
CA THR A 196 11.65 14.05 20.54
C THR A 196 12.41 12.84 21.12
N PRO A 197 13.32 12.23 20.35
CA PRO A 197 14.09 11.10 20.87
C PRO A 197 15.10 11.62 21.90
N SER A 198 15.10 11.04 23.10
CA SER A 198 16.11 11.35 24.11
C SER A 198 17.47 10.73 23.74
N ASN A 199 18.56 11.20 24.35
CA ASN A 199 19.88 10.59 24.14
C ASN A 199 19.89 9.12 24.56
N GLU A 200 19.26 8.80 25.70
CA GLU A 200 19.11 7.43 26.20
C GLU A 200 18.36 6.55 25.17
N TRP A 201 17.34 7.09 24.52
CA TRP A 201 16.58 6.39 23.49
C TRP A 201 17.44 6.11 22.25
N LEU A 202 18.21 7.10 21.78
CA LEU A 202 19.08 6.98 20.61
C LEU A 202 20.24 6.00 20.84
N GLU A 203 20.78 5.95 22.06
CA GLU A 203 21.90 5.09 22.44
C GLU A 203 21.57 3.60 22.27
N VAL A 204 20.30 3.20 22.43
CA VAL A 204 19.85 1.79 22.33
C VAL A 204 20.25 1.12 21.01
N GLN A 205 20.23 1.86 19.90
CA GLN A 205 20.57 1.36 18.57
C GLN A 205 21.75 2.10 17.93
N HIS A 206 22.42 2.97 18.69
CA HIS A 206 23.44 3.90 18.17
C HIS A 206 22.92 4.79 17.03
N ASP A 207 21.70 5.32 17.20
CA ASP A 207 20.97 6.13 16.23
C ASP A 207 21.27 7.64 16.34
N GLU A 208 22.26 8.05 17.16
CA GLU A 208 22.69 9.44 17.28
C GLU A 208 23.00 10.10 15.92
N PRO A 209 23.63 9.40 14.94
CA PRO A 209 23.89 9.97 13.62
C PRO A 209 22.63 10.28 12.81
N ILE A 210 21.48 9.66 13.14
CA ILE A 210 20.20 9.86 12.44
C ILE A 210 19.20 10.70 13.23
N ALA A 211 19.54 11.17 14.43
CA ALA A 211 18.65 11.96 15.29
C ALA A 211 17.98 13.15 14.57
N GLN A 212 18.72 13.84 13.71
CA GLN A 212 18.18 14.95 12.91
C GLN A 212 17.07 14.50 11.94
N ILE A 213 17.23 13.30 11.35
CA ILE A 213 16.24 12.73 10.44
C ILE A 213 15.02 12.28 11.25
N MET A 214 15.23 11.68 12.42
CA MET A 214 14.14 11.24 13.29
C MET A 214 13.28 12.42 13.78
N GLY A 215 13.91 13.54 14.14
CA GLY A 215 13.21 14.77 14.53
C GLY A 215 12.61 15.58 13.37
N SER A 216 12.71 15.12 12.11
CA SER A 216 12.24 15.88 10.95
C SER A 216 10.75 15.69 10.63
N TYR A 217 10.08 14.77 11.32
CA TYR A 217 8.66 14.49 11.15
C TYR A 217 7.99 14.29 12.52
N PRO A 218 6.71 14.69 12.70
CA PRO A 218 6.00 14.45 13.95
C PRO A 218 5.95 12.96 14.30
N ALA A 219 6.48 12.60 15.46
CA ALA A 219 6.53 11.24 15.97
C ALA A 219 6.36 11.24 17.48
N ILE A 220 5.93 10.10 18.03
CA ILE A 220 5.92 9.84 19.47
C ILE A 220 6.92 8.73 19.73
N TYR A 221 7.94 9.03 20.52
CA TYR A 221 8.95 8.10 20.98
C TYR A 221 8.49 7.48 22.28
N VAL A 222 8.56 6.16 22.36
CA VAL A 222 8.17 5.39 23.54
C VAL A 222 9.42 4.73 24.10
N GLY A 223 9.67 4.91 25.39
CA GLY A 223 10.73 4.26 26.15
C GLY A 223 10.17 3.61 27.40
N GLY A 224 10.81 2.54 27.87
CA GLY A 224 10.50 1.89 29.15
C GLY A 224 11.73 1.93 30.06
N ARG A 225 11.52 2.23 31.35
CA ARG A 225 12.51 2.08 32.41
C ARG A 225 12.10 0.99 33.38
#